data_AF-A0A0C3FR94-F1
#
_entry.id   AF-A0A0C3FR94-F1
#
_cell.length_a   1.000
_cell.length_b   1.000
_cell.length_c   1.000
_cell.angle_alpha   90.00
_cell.angle_beta   90.00
_cell.angle_gamma   90.00
#
_symmetry.space_group_name_H-M   'P 1'
#
loop_
_entity.id
_entity.type
_entity.pdbx_description
1 polymer ?
#
loop_
_entity_poly.entity_id
_entity_poly.type
_entity_poly.pdbx_seq_one_letter_code
_entity_poly.pdbx_strand_id
1 'polypeptide(L)'
;MRDAPEIWPGVGVYTVVETFFMAGIALFLREAEVFDCPSRVAHLCLAIYAFETKAKEEIWPLLRPCIVEGILAPTINQRLTYGAWLHVYAKSRYQLPERMADLTDVYIETMEKFSQGEPWVRSSAPLYNVFEPTFVQCALKREDNLGHLVFGAETWKSMGGHVSNRQDPLTSYFRKRGLLKSKTFLCPEFYSPCFLSRDQMVSKSHQRPRDTFSYRADKQLWSITPNFPDNSLHGLHVKNPKLIEITPIEGPERTSLLFSNRVLNTNGMAIGPLEYCGNGHVYRYPGGAKGLAVCVADPAINPFFSVRHIQAIERCKSRSGTLGKRKRALDGERKARMEETKARVLESRPVLTNSTAHNSPTLIKKRRVSSDQSIAFITSTILTDKRSSRHRSSD
;
A
#
# COMPACT_ATOMS: atom_id res chain seq x y z
N MET A 1 -12.19 17.83 5.50
CA MET A 1 -11.51 16.88 4.58
C MET A 1 -11.56 15.54 5.28
N ARG A 2 -12.20 14.52 4.72
CA ARG A 2 -12.10 13.16 5.28
C ARG A 2 -10.72 12.62 4.90
N ASP A 3 -9.98 12.07 5.85
CA ASP A 3 -8.68 11.49 5.54
C ASP A 3 -8.89 10.22 4.71
N ALA A 4 -8.00 9.94 3.73
CA ALA A 4 -8.11 8.77 2.86
C ALA A 4 -8.39 7.42 3.58
N PRO A 5 -7.87 7.14 4.80
CA PRO A 5 -8.19 5.94 5.56
C PRO A 5 -9.67 5.82 6.00
N GLU A 6 -10.40 6.94 6.08
CA GLU A 6 -11.83 6.96 6.40
C GLU A 6 -12.70 6.54 5.22
N ILE A 7 -12.19 6.70 3.99
CA ILE A 7 -12.92 6.39 2.75
C ILE A 7 -12.54 4.98 2.25
N TRP A 8 -11.24 4.63 2.32
CA TRP A 8 -10.71 3.36 1.82
C TRP A 8 -9.88 2.65 2.90
N PRO A 9 -10.51 2.01 3.90
CA PRO A 9 -9.79 1.31 4.95
C PRO A 9 -8.93 0.19 4.35
N GLY A 10 -7.69 0.06 4.83
CA GLY A 10 -6.75 -0.97 4.38
C GLY A 10 -5.96 -0.62 3.10
N VAL A 11 -6.24 0.51 2.46
CA VAL A 11 -5.48 0.97 1.28
C VAL A 11 -4.26 1.77 1.71
N GLY A 12 -3.10 1.09 1.72
CA GLY A 12 -1.80 1.71 1.98
C GLY A 12 -1.14 2.26 0.71
N VAL A 13 0.02 2.92 0.85
CA VAL A 13 0.74 3.53 -0.29
C VAL A 13 1.07 2.52 -1.40
N TYR A 14 1.47 1.29 -1.04
CA TYR A 14 1.78 0.26 -2.04
C TYR A 14 0.49 -0.18 -2.75
N THR A 15 -0.62 -0.34 -2.02
CA THR A 15 -1.92 -0.67 -2.62
C THR A 15 -2.32 0.39 -3.62
N VAL A 16 -2.21 1.68 -3.28
CA VAL A 16 -2.49 2.79 -4.22
C VAL A 16 -1.65 2.65 -5.48
N VAL A 17 -0.32 2.49 -5.33
CA VAL A 17 0.60 2.35 -6.46
C VAL A 17 0.23 1.17 -7.35
N GLU A 18 -0.03 0.01 -6.76
CA GLU A 18 -0.37 -1.23 -7.48
C GLU A 18 -1.72 -1.15 -8.17
N THR A 19 -2.73 -0.55 -7.53
CA THR A 19 -4.05 -0.33 -8.12
C THR A 19 -3.99 0.66 -9.27
N PHE A 20 -3.27 1.78 -9.15
CA PHE A 20 -3.14 2.75 -10.25
C PHE A 20 -2.36 2.16 -11.43
N PHE A 21 -1.36 1.32 -11.16
CA PHE A 21 -0.70 0.52 -12.19
C PHE A 21 -1.69 -0.38 -12.94
N MET A 22 -2.49 -1.18 -12.22
CA MET A 22 -3.49 -2.06 -12.83
C MET A 22 -4.59 -1.28 -13.57
N ALA A 23 -4.95 -0.09 -13.07
CA ALA A 23 -5.88 0.82 -13.71
C ALA A 23 -5.29 1.49 -14.96
N GLY A 24 -3.96 1.48 -15.15
CA GLY A 24 -3.29 2.19 -16.23
C GLY A 24 -3.45 3.71 -16.15
N ILE A 25 -3.68 4.26 -14.96
CA ILE A 25 -3.91 5.67 -14.72
C ILE A 25 -2.65 6.28 -14.10
N ALA A 26 -2.23 7.45 -14.58
CA ALA A 26 -1.11 8.17 -13.98
C ALA A 26 -1.43 8.62 -12.54
N LEU A 27 -0.51 8.35 -11.61
CA LEU A 27 -0.64 8.70 -10.18
C LEU A 27 -0.72 10.21 -9.91
N PHE A 28 -0.36 11.03 -10.89
CA PHE A 28 -0.19 12.49 -10.75
C PHE A 28 -1.41 13.29 -11.22
N LEU A 29 -2.47 12.59 -11.63
CA LEU A 29 -3.73 13.20 -11.99
C LEU A 29 -4.41 13.79 -10.75
N ARG A 30 -5.08 14.93 -10.92
CA ARG A 30 -5.93 15.49 -9.88
C ARG A 30 -7.16 14.63 -9.68
N GLU A 31 -7.76 14.76 -8.50
CA GLU A 31 -9.02 14.11 -8.12
C GLU A 31 -10.10 14.31 -9.20
N ALA A 32 -10.36 15.54 -9.63
CA ALA A 32 -11.30 15.83 -10.72
C ALA A 32 -10.93 15.16 -12.07
N GLU A 33 -9.64 15.01 -12.40
CA GLU A 33 -9.21 14.33 -13.64
C GLU A 33 -9.52 12.83 -13.64
N VAL A 34 -9.66 12.26 -12.45
CA VAL A 34 -10.04 10.86 -12.25
C VAL A 34 -11.55 10.77 -12.11
N PHE A 35 -12.15 11.51 -11.18
CA PHE A 35 -13.54 11.33 -10.76
C PHE A 35 -14.59 12.02 -11.66
N ASP A 36 -14.21 13.03 -12.44
CA ASP A 36 -15.07 13.61 -13.49
C ASP A 36 -14.87 12.93 -14.87
N CYS A 37 -14.11 11.84 -14.92
CA CYS A 37 -13.91 11.02 -16.12
C CYS A 37 -14.48 9.61 -15.92
N PRO A 38 -15.61 9.24 -16.57
CA PRO A 38 -16.24 7.93 -16.35
C PRO A 38 -15.30 6.75 -16.59
N SER A 39 -14.46 6.83 -17.62
CA SER A 39 -13.51 5.78 -17.97
C SER A 39 -12.46 5.58 -16.87
N ARG A 40 -11.84 6.67 -16.37
CA ARG A 40 -10.85 6.58 -15.29
C ARG A 40 -11.44 6.10 -13.96
N VAL A 41 -12.66 6.52 -13.61
CA VAL A 41 -13.35 5.96 -12.44
C VAL A 41 -13.59 4.47 -12.60
N ALA A 42 -14.08 4.04 -13.76
CA ALA A 42 -14.33 2.62 -14.04
C ALA A 42 -13.04 1.79 -13.98
N HIS A 43 -11.95 2.26 -14.60
CA HIS A 43 -10.61 1.66 -14.49
C HIS A 43 -10.20 1.46 -13.03
N LEU A 44 -10.34 2.51 -12.20
CA LEU A 44 -9.96 2.46 -10.80
C LEU A 44 -10.81 1.45 -10.00
N CYS A 45 -12.14 1.45 -10.19
CA CYS A 45 -13.03 0.49 -9.55
C CYS A 45 -12.70 -0.96 -9.94
N LEU A 46 -12.47 -1.23 -11.23
CA LEU A 46 -12.10 -2.55 -11.74
C LEU A 46 -10.73 -3.00 -11.20
N ALA A 47 -9.76 -2.08 -11.12
CA ALA A 47 -8.44 -2.35 -10.57
C ALA A 47 -8.47 -2.67 -9.07
N ILE A 48 -9.29 -1.97 -8.29
CA ILE A 48 -9.46 -2.26 -6.86
C ILE A 48 -10.07 -3.64 -6.67
N TYR A 49 -11.15 -3.94 -7.40
CA TYR A 49 -11.78 -5.26 -7.35
C TYR A 49 -10.80 -6.38 -7.74
N ALA A 50 -10.05 -6.17 -8.83
CA ALA A 50 -9.08 -7.15 -9.31
C ALA A 50 -7.92 -7.34 -8.33
N PHE A 51 -7.42 -6.25 -7.72
CA PHE A 51 -6.39 -6.31 -6.69
C PHE A 51 -6.88 -7.05 -5.45
N GLU A 52 -8.10 -6.80 -4.98
CA GLU A 52 -8.69 -7.50 -3.83
C GLU A 52 -8.87 -8.99 -4.13
N THR A 53 -9.38 -9.34 -5.31
CA THR A 53 -9.53 -10.72 -5.76
C THR A 53 -8.18 -11.43 -5.79
N LYS A 54 -7.18 -10.81 -6.44
CA LYS A 54 -5.79 -11.31 -6.50
C LYS A 54 -5.22 -11.49 -5.10
N ALA A 55 -5.40 -10.52 -4.21
CA ALA A 55 -4.92 -10.60 -2.84
C ALA A 55 -5.58 -11.76 -2.09
N LYS A 56 -6.90 -11.92 -2.18
CA LYS A 56 -7.64 -13.01 -1.52
C LYS A 56 -7.15 -14.39 -1.97
N GLU A 57 -6.89 -14.56 -3.26
CA GLU A 57 -6.53 -15.84 -3.86
C GLU A 57 -5.02 -16.17 -3.75
N GLU A 58 -4.16 -15.17 -3.93
CA GLU A 58 -2.72 -15.39 -4.10
C GLU A 58 -1.88 -15.03 -2.86
N ILE A 59 -2.38 -14.19 -1.94
CA ILE A 59 -1.57 -13.77 -0.79
C ILE A 59 -1.35 -14.91 0.20
N TRP A 60 -2.34 -15.78 0.42
CA TRP A 60 -2.27 -16.83 1.42
C TRP A 60 -1.16 -17.86 1.14
N PRO A 61 -0.96 -18.31 -0.11
CA PRO A 61 0.22 -19.08 -0.49
C PRO A 61 1.56 -18.42 -0.13
N LEU A 62 1.65 -17.08 -0.14
CA LEU A 62 2.84 -16.34 0.28
C LEU A 62 2.97 -16.23 1.80
N LEU A 63 1.85 -16.06 2.51
CA LEU A 63 1.83 -15.88 3.96
C LEU A 63 2.01 -17.17 4.73
N ARG A 64 1.31 -18.25 4.35
CA ARG A 64 1.24 -19.49 5.13
C ARG A 64 2.63 -20.09 5.42
N PRO A 65 3.58 -20.17 4.47
CA PRO A 65 4.93 -20.68 4.74
C PRO A 65 5.74 -19.79 5.71
N CYS A 66 5.31 -18.55 5.91
CA CYS A 66 5.95 -17.62 6.82
C CYS A 66 5.36 -17.71 8.23
N ILE A 67 4.28 -18.45 8.45
CA ILE A 67 3.65 -18.60 9.77
C ILE A 67 4.25 -19.82 10.48
N VAL A 68 5.06 -19.57 11.50
CA VAL A 68 5.67 -20.59 12.36
C VAL A 68 5.06 -20.45 13.75
N GLU A 69 4.36 -21.48 14.21
CA GLU A 69 3.70 -21.51 15.53
C GLU A 69 2.72 -20.33 15.75
N GLY A 70 2.09 -19.85 14.68
CA GLY A 70 1.16 -18.72 14.72
C GLY A 70 1.84 -17.35 14.60
N ILE A 71 3.16 -17.28 14.47
CA ILE A 71 3.91 -16.04 14.25
C ILE A 71 4.41 -15.94 12.83
N LEU A 72 4.28 -14.75 12.26
CA LEU A 72 4.85 -14.42 10.97
C LEU A 72 6.37 -14.18 11.10
N ALA A 73 7.16 -15.12 10.60
CA ALA A 73 8.62 -15.12 10.63
C ALA A 73 9.18 -15.39 9.21
N PRO A 74 9.00 -14.47 8.25
CA PRO A 74 9.44 -14.68 6.89
C PRO A 74 10.97 -14.64 6.75
N THR A 75 11.52 -15.60 6.01
CA THR A 75 12.91 -15.60 5.55
C THR A 75 13.16 -14.49 4.51
N ILE A 76 14.43 -14.17 4.26
CA ILE A 76 14.83 -13.24 3.18
C ILE A 76 14.21 -13.63 1.83
N ASN A 77 14.28 -14.91 1.46
CA ASN A 77 13.73 -15.40 0.19
C ASN A 77 12.21 -15.23 0.12
N GLN A 78 11.48 -15.54 1.19
CA GLN A 78 10.03 -15.33 1.24
C GLN A 78 9.65 -13.85 1.12
N ARG A 79 10.42 -12.95 1.74
CA ARG A 79 10.25 -11.49 1.58
C ARG A 79 10.46 -11.09 0.11
N LEU A 80 11.51 -11.58 -0.54
CA LEU A 80 11.77 -11.31 -1.96
C LEU A 80 10.67 -11.84 -2.87
N THR A 81 10.07 -13.00 -2.56
CA THR A 81 8.92 -13.53 -3.30
C THR A 81 7.72 -12.59 -3.21
N TYR A 82 7.45 -11.99 -2.04
CA TYR A 82 6.43 -10.95 -1.92
C TYR A 82 6.76 -9.70 -2.75
N GLY A 83 8.03 -9.27 -2.74
CA GLY A 83 8.48 -8.20 -3.63
C GLY A 83 8.23 -8.52 -5.12
N ALA A 84 8.40 -9.78 -5.53
CA ALA A 84 8.11 -10.22 -6.88
C ALA A 84 6.60 -10.21 -7.22
N TRP A 85 5.72 -10.45 -6.24
CA TRP A 85 4.26 -10.45 -6.40
C TRP A 85 3.68 -9.06 -6.71
N LEU A 86 4.30 -8.00 -6.17
CA LEU A 86 3.99 -6.60 -6.52
C LEU A 86 4.30 -6.36 -7.99
N HIS A 87 3.63 -5.42 -8.67
CA HIS A 87 3.99 -5.05 -10.03
C HIS A 87 5.14 -4.03 -10.00
N VAL A 88 4.93 -2.83 -9.45
CA VAL A 88 5.86 -1.70 -9.66
C VAL A 88 6.42 -1.09 -8.38
N TYR A 89 5.77 -1.30 -7.23
CA TYR A 89 6.21 -0.67 -5.99
C TYR A 89 7.62 -1.11 -5.59
N ALA A 90 8.51 -0.13 -5.38
CA ALA A 90 9.89 -0.35 -4.95
C ALA A 90 10.71 -1.27 -5.87
N LYS A 91 10.39 -1.32 -7.16
CA LYS A 91 11.19 -2.04 -8.17
C LYS A 91 11.91 -1.07 -9.07
N SER A 92 13.13 -1.41 -9.50
CA SER A 92 13.87 -0.57 -10.44
C SER A 92 13.31 -0.65 -11.86
N ARG A 93 12.84 -1.84 -12.24
CA ARG A 93 12.26 -2.20 -13.53
C ARG A 93 11.07 -3.12 -13.34
N TYR A 94 10.16 -3.11 -14.31
CA TYR A 94 9.10 -4.10 -14.40
C TYR A 94 9.01 -4.66 -15.82
N GLN A 95 8.61 -5.93 -15.93
CA GLN A 95 8.41 -6.62 -17.20
C GLN A 95 6.97 -6.40 -17.64
N LEU A 96 6.77 -5.50 -18.60
CA LEU A 96 5.44 -5.16 -19.10
C LEU A 96 5.06 -6.05 -20.27
N PRO A 97 3.78 -6.48 -20.39
CA PRO A 97 3.27 -7.02 -21.64
C PRO A 97 3.52 -6.04 -22.80
N GLU A 98 3.79 -6.57 -23.99
CA GLU A 98 4.19 -5.80 -25.17
C GLU A 98 3.31 -4.56 -25.40
N ARG A 99 1.98 -4.74 -25.43
CA ARG A 99 1.00 -3.65 -25.54
C ARG A 99 1.19 -2.54 -24.51
N MET A 100 1.35 -2.90 -23.23
CA MET A 100 1.48 -1.92 -22.15
C MET A 100 2.82 -1.19 -22.23
N ALA A 101 3.89 -1.87 -22.67
CA ALA A 101 5.16 -1.22 -22.96
C ALA A 101 5.06 -0.21 -24.12
N ASP A 102 4.32 -0.52 -25.21
CA ASP A 102 4.17 0.42 -26.33
C ASP A 102 3.40 1.66 -25.88
N LEU A 103 2.32 1.47 -25.12
CA LEU A 103 1.56 2.58 -24.54
C LEU A 103 2.43 3.42 -23.58
N THR A 104 3.35 2.79 -22.85
CA THR A 104 4.30 3.49 -21.96
C THR A 104 5.25 4.34 -22.77
N ASP A 105 5.81 3.80 -23.85
CA ASP A 105 6.74 4.50 -24.73
C ASP A 105 6.05 5.70 -25.38
N VAL A 106 4.86 5.51 -25.95
CA VAL A 106 4.03 6.59 -26.51
C VAL A 106 3.73 7.67 -25.46
N TYR A 107 3.43 7.28 -24.22
CA TYR A 107 3.19 8.23 -23.14
C TYR A 107 4.45 9.05 -22.84
N ILE A 108 5.61 8.41 -22.70
CA ILE A 108 6.88 9.07 -22.39
C ILE A 108 7.27 10.03 -23.51
N GLU A 109 7.27 9.57 -24.77
CA GLU A 109 7.58 10.38 -25.95
C GLU A 109 6.66 11.60 -26.06
N THR A 110 5.36 11.41 -25.81
CA THR A 110 4.38 12.50 -25.79
C THR A 110 4.73 13.54 -24.72
N MET A 111 5.08 13.08 -23.52
CA MET A 111 5.44 13.95 -22.40
C MET A 111 6.73 14.73 -22.63
N GLU A 112 7.74 14.09 -23.23
CA GLU A 112 9.00 14.74 -23.62
C GLU A 112 8.78 15.82 -24.68
N LYS A 113 7.91 15.55 -25.66
CA LYS A 113 7.54 16.55 -26.67
C LYS A 113 6.83 17.76 -26.04
N PHE A 114 5.90 17.51 -25.12
CA PHE A 114 5.14 18.58 -24.48
C PHE A 114 5.92 19.35 -23.42
N SER A 115 6.97 18.78 -22.82
CA SER A 115 7.79 19.48 -21.81
C SER A 115 8.66 20.60 -22.39
N GLN A 116 8.94 20.57 -23.69
CA GLN A 116 9.76 21.56 -24.39
C GLN A 116 8.97 22.74 -24.97
N GLY A 117 7.63 22.71 -24.87
CA GLY A 117 6.74 23.66 -25.54
C GLY A 117 5.98 24.62 -24.60
N GLU A 118 5.03 25.31 -25.21
CA GLU A 118 4.07 26.18 -24.51
C GLU A 118 3.22 25.41 -23.49
N PRO A 119 2.65 26.11 -22.49
CA PRO A 119 1.71 25.49 -21.56
C PRO A 119 0.55 24.79 -22.29
N TRP A 120 0.23 23.58 -21.84
CA TRP A 120 -0.74 22.71 -22.52
C TRP A 120 -1.74 22.11 -21.53
N VAL A 121 -2.95 21.81 -22.01
CA VAL A 121 -4.03 21.27 -21.17
C VAL A 121 -4.12 19.76 -21.29
N ARG A 122 -4.02 19.05 -20.16
CA ARG A 122 -3.99 17.58 -20.11
C ARG A 122 -5.20 16.90 -20.73
N SER A 123 -6.39 17.46 -20.54
CA SER A 123 -7.62 16.88 -21.08
C SER A 123 -7.69 16.94 -22.61
N SER A 124 -7.05 17.94 -23.22
CA SER A 124 -7.02 18.18 -24.66
C SER A 124 -5.84 17.48 -25.35
N ALA A 125 -4.76 17.17 -24.63
CA ALA A 125 -3.59 16.52 -25.20
C ALA A 125 -3.86 15.06 -25.64
N PRO A 126 -3.12 14.55 -26.64
CA PRO A 126 -3.16 13.14 -27.06
C PRO A 126 -2.40 12.24 -26.06
N LEU A 127 -2.65 12.41 -24.77
CA LEU A 127 -2.03 11.62 -23.71
C LEU A 127 -2.97 10.47 -23.30
N TYR A 128 -2.55 9.24 -23.61
CA TYR A 128 -3.35 8.04 -23.37
C TYR A 128 -3.04 7.38 -22.02
N ASN A 129 -4.03 6.74 -21.41
CA ASN A 129 -3.84 5.89 -20.24
C ASN A 129 -3.07 4.63 -20.66
N VAL A 130 -2.06 4.24 -19.86
CA VAL A 130 -1.22 3.05 -20.09
C VAL A 130 -1.92 1.83 -19.52
N PHE A 131 -3.06 1.47 -20.10
CA PHE A 131 -3.97 0.45 -19.56
C PHE A 131 -3.81 -0.90 -20.25
N GLU A 132 -3.77 -1.97 -19.45
CA GLU A 132 -3.76 -3.37 -19.89
C GLU A 132 -4.97 -4.13 -19.28
N PRO A 133 -6.06 -4.35 -20.06
CA PRO A 133 -7.30 -4.96 -19.58
C PRO A 133 -7.12 -6.33 -18.93
N THR A 134 -6.06 -7.07 -19.28
CA THR A 134 -5.82 -8.41 -18.74
C THR A 134 -5.53 -8.38 -17.23
N PHE A 135 -4.94 -7.29 -16.69
CA PHE A 135 -4.75 -7.15 -15.25
C PHE A 135 -6.06 -7.03 -14.47
N VAL A 136 -7.14 -6.56 -15.11
CA VAL A 136 -8.47 -6.42 -14.50
C VAL A 136 -9.50 -7.37 -15.11
N GLN A 137 -9.03 -8.42 -15.80
CA GLN A 137 -9.88 -9.35 -16.53
C GLN A 137 -10.93 -10.03 -15.65
N CYS A 138 -10.59 -10.38 -14.41
CA CYS A 138 -11.54 -10.99 -13.48
C CYS A 138 -12.73 -10.06 -13.16
N ALA A 139 -12.51 -8.74 -13.13
CA ALA A 139 -13.55 -7.75 -12.93
C ALA A 139 -14.37 -7.53 -14.21
N LEU A 140 -13.71 -7.46 -15.37
CA LEU A 140 -14.35 -7.25 -16.67
C LEU A 140 -15.21 -8.43 -17.14
N LYS A 141 -14.91 -9.65 -16.69
CA LYS A 141 -15.69 -10.86 -17.00
C LYS A 141 -16.97 -11.03 -16.17
N ARG A 142 -17.22 -10.16 -15.19
CA ARG A 142 -18.45 -10.20 -14.39
C ARG A 142 -19.66 -9.74 -15.20
N GLU A 143 -20.85 -10.19 -14.80
CA GLU A 143 -22.12 -9.77 -15.40
C GLU A 143 -22.37 -8.27 -15.22
N ASP A 144 -21.99 -7.72 -14.07
CA ASP A 144 -22.12 -6.31 -13.67
C ASP A 144 -20.84 -5.49 -13.89
N ASN A 145 -20.07 -5.83 -14.93
CA ASN A 145 -18.82 -5.14 -15.24
C ASN A 145 -19.02 -3.69 -15.69
N LEU A 146 -17.95 -2.90 -15.63
CA LEU A 146 -17.93 -1.49 -16.03
C LEU A 146 -17.24 -1.26 -17.40
N GLY A 147 -17.10 -2.31 -18.22
CA GLY A 147 -16.37 -2.24 -19.49
C GLY A 147 -16.93 -1.19 -20.45
N HIS A 148 -18.25 -0.95 -20.44
CA HIS A 148 -18.88 0.09 -21.24
C HIS A 148 -18.51 1.52 -20.82
N LEU A 149 -18.13 1.75 -19.56
CA LEU A 149 -17.58 3.04 -19.12
C LEU A 149 -16.09 3.16 -19.44
N VAL A 150 -15.35 2.05 -19.39
CA VAL A 150 -13.92 1.98 -19.73
C VAL A 150 -13.69 2.32 -21.20
N PHE A 151 -14.26 1.52 -22.10
CA PHE A 151 -14.01 1.60 -23.54
C PHE A 151 -15.02 2.47 -24.30
N GLY A 152 -16.15 2.78 -23.68
CA GLY A 152 -17.35 3.24 -24.38
C GLY A 152 -18.24 2.06 -24.77
N ALA A 153 -19.57 2.25 -24.71
CA ALA A 153 -20.52 1.15 -24.86
C ALA A 153 -20.43 0.43 -26.21
N GLU A 154 -20.27 1.16 -27.31
CA GLU A 154 -20.19 0.58 -28.65
C GLU A 154 -18.88 -0.17 -28.87
N THR A 155 -17.75 0.42 -28.47
CA THR A 155 -16.43 -0.24 -28.53
C THR A 155 -16.38 -1.48 -27.65
N TRP A 156 -16.98 -1.44 -26.46
CA TRP A 156 -17.06 -2.60 -25.57
C TRP A 156 -17.84 -3.75 -26.22
N LYS A 157 -19.01 -3.46 -26.82
CA LYS A 157 -19.79 -4.46 -27.56
C LYS A 157 -19.03 -5.04 -28.75
N SER A 158 -18.32 -4.21 -29.53
CA SER A 158 -17.55 -4.68 -30.69
C SER A 158 -16.39 -5.59 -30.30
N MET A 159 -15.86 -5.46 -29.08
CA MET A 159 -14.86 -6.36 -28.50
C MET A 159 -15.46 -7.66 -27.92
N GLY A 160 -16.77 -7.89 -28.09
CA GLY A 160 -17.50 -9.02 -27.51
C GLY A 160 -17.93 -8.82 -26.05
N GLY A 161 -17.81 -7.59 -25.54
CA GLY A 161 -18.20 -7.23 -24.20
C GLY A 161 -19.72 -7.20 -24.00
N HIS A 162 -20.18 -7.68 -22.85
CA HIS A 162 -21.58 -7.58 -22.46
C HIS A 162 -21.84 -6.29 -21.68
N VAL A 163 -22.86 -5.54 -22.07
CA VAL A 163 -23.38 -4.39 -21.32
C VAL A 163 -24.57 -4.87 -20.51
N SER A 164 -24.47 -4.81 -19.18
CA SER A 164 -25.57 -5.22 -18.31
C SER A 164 -26.81 -4.35 -18.56
N ASN A 165 -27.99 -4.99 -18.56
CA ASN A 165 -29.26 -4.28 -18.55
C ASN A 165 -29.54 -3.61 -17.19
N ARG A 166 -28.84 -4.04 -16.13
CA ARG A 166 -28.96 -3.41 -14.82
C ARG A 166 -28.26 -2.07 -14.84
N GLN A 167 -28.98 -1.04 -14.41
CA GLN A 167 -28.43 0.30 -14.36
C GLN A 167 -27.51 0.45 -13.15
N ASP A 168 -26.19 0.40 -13.37
CA ASP A 168 -25.24 0.59 -12.28
C ASP A 168 -25.25 2.05 -11.77
N PRO A 169 -24.89 2.28 -10.48
CA PRO A 169 -24.91 3.62 -9.90
C PRO A 169 -23.96 4.61 -10.55
N LEU A 170 -22.79 4.16 -11.06
CA LEU A 170 -21.80 5.04 -11.68
C LEU A 170 -22.30 5.54 -13.04
N THR A 171 -22.83 4.66 -13.89
CA THR A 171 -23.45 5.04 -15.15
C THR A 171 -24.61 5.99 -14.92
N SER A 172 -25.41 5.76 -13.89
CA SER A 172 -26.51 6.65 -13.50
C SER A 172 -26.01 8.05 -13.13
N TYR A 173 -24.96 8.12 -12.31
CA TYR A 173 -24.32 9.37 -11.90
C TYR A 173 -23.78 10.13 -13.11
N PHE A 174 -22.96 9.49 -13.95
CA PHE A 174 -22.37 10.14 -15.12
C PHE A 174 -23.40 10.54 -16.17
N ARG A 175 -24.49 9.78 -16.31
CA ARG A 175 -25.62 10.18 -17.16
C ARG A 175 -26.24 11.48 -16.69
N LYS A 176 -26.55 11.60 -15.40
CA LYS A 176 -27.12 12.82 -14.80
C LYS A 176 -26.19 14.02 -14.93
N ARG A 177 -24.88 13.79 -14.93
CA ARG A 177 -23.84 14.83 -15.12
C ARG A 177 -23.54 15.15 -16.58
N GLY A 178 -24.11 14.41 -17.54
CA GLY A 178 -23.83 14.60 -18.97
C GLY A 178 -22.44 14.14 -19.41
N LEU A 179 -21.77 13.30 -18.61
CA LEU A 179 -20.36 12.91 -18.80
C LEU A 179 -20.19 11.58 -19.57
N LEU A 180 -21.25 10.87 -19.92
CA LEU A 180 -21.14 9.56 -20.60
C LEU A 180 -20.47 9.61 -21.98
N LYS A 181 -20.39 10.80 -22.60
CA LYS A 181 -19.71 11.01 -23.89
C LYS A 181 -18.29 11.58 -23.72
N SER A 182 -17.78 11.65 -22.49
CA SER A 182 -16.43 12.15 -22.22
C SER A 182 -15.36 11.23 -22.81
N LYS A 183 -14.19 11.81 -23.12
CA LYS A 183 -13.01 11.11 -23.61
C LYS A 183 -12.61 9.97 -22.65
N THR A 184 -12.33 8.79 -23.20
CA THR A 184 -11.87 7.61 -22.44
C THR A 184 -10.37 7.65 -22.14
N PHE A 185 -9.62 8.46 -22.89
CA PHE A 185 -8.15 8.51 -22.86
C PHE A 185 -7.52 7.15 -23.20
N LEU A 186 -8.23 6.27 -23.90
CA LEU A 186 -7.68 5.04 -24.46
C LEU A 186 -7.27 5.28 -25.93
N CYS A 187 -6.29 4.51 -26.38
CA CYS A 187 -5.89 4.42 -27.79
C CYS A 187 -6.53 3.14 -28.38
N PRO A 188 -7.69 3.22 -29.08
CA PRO A 188 -8.51 2.06 -29.44
C PRO A 188 -7.77 0.96 -30.20
N GLU A 189 -6.77 1.33 -30.98
CA GLU A 189 -5.97 0.47 -31.85
C GLU A 189 -5.20 -0.61 -31.08
N PHE A 190 -4.94 -0.39 -29.79
CA PHE A 190 -4.20 -1.33 -28.94
C PHE A 190 -5.06 -2.45 -28.35
N TYR A 191 -6.39 -2.33 -28.38
CA TYR A 191 -7.27 -3.19 -27.56
C TYR A 191 -7.93 -4.34 -28.32
N SER A 192 -7.35 -4.75 -29.46
CA SER A 192 -7.77 -5.93 -30.22
C SER A 192 -6.61 -6.94 -30.32
N PRO A 193 -6.68 -8.12 -29.68
CA PRO A 193 -7.75 -8.57 -28.78
C PRO A 193 -7.78 -7.81 -27.45
N CYS A 194 -8.95 -7.79 -26.78
CA CYS A 194 -9.11 -7.10 -25.49
C CYS A 194 -8.22 -7.73 -24.41
N PHE A 195 -8.20 -9.06 -24.33
CA PHE A 195 -7.38 -9.80 -23.37
C PHE A 195 -6.22 -10.51 -24.06
N LEU A 196 -5.05 -10.42 -23.44
CA LEU A 196 -3.87 -11.17 -23.84
C LEU A 196 -3.96 -12.61 -23.30
N SER A 197 -3.34 -13.54 -24.01
CA SER A 197 -3.16 -14.91 -23.52
C SER A 197 -2.21 -14.94 -22.33
N ARG A 198 -2.22 -16.05 -21.57
CA ARG A 198 -1.28 -16.23 -20.46
C ARG A 198 0.17 -16.13 -20.94
N ASP A 199 0.49 -16.71 -22.09
CA ASP A 199 1.83 -16.68 -22.66
C ASP A 199 2.26 -15.24 -22.98
N GLN A 200 1.39 -14.45 -23.61
CA GLN A 200 1.65 -13.03 -23.88
C GLN A 200 1.84 -12.20 -22.60
N MET A 201 1.20 -12.59 -21.50
CA MET A 201 1.33 -11.89 -20.22
C MET A 201 2.61 -12.23 -19.44
N VAL A 202 3.16 -13.44 -19.58
CA VAL A 202 4.26 -13.92 -18.71
C VAL A 202 5.53 -14.36 -19.43
N SER A 203 5.48 -14.59 -20.74
CA SER A 203 6.65 -15.04 -21.50
C SER A 203 7.64 -13.91 -21.69
N LYS A 204 8.94 -14.22 -21.52
CA LYS A 204 10.03 -13.28 -21.76
C LYS A 204 10.09 -12.78 -23.21
N SER A 205 9.56 -13.53 -24.16
CA SER A 205 9.50 -13.10 -25.58
C SER A 205 8.46 -12.01 -25.82
N HIS A 206 7.43 -11.92 -24.96
CA HIS A 206 6.33 -10.97 -25.08
C HIS A 206 6.35 -9.87 -24.00
N GLN A 207 7.33 -9.92 -23.12
CA GLN A 207 7.54 -8.91 -22.09
C GLN A 207 8.71 -8.01 -22.44
N ARG A 208 8.54 -6.71 -22.22
CA ARG A 208 9.61 -5.73 -22.39
C ARG A 208 9.90 -5.06 -21.05
N PRO A 209 11.18 -5.02 -20.62
CA PRO A 209 11.54 -4.33 -19.40
C PRO A 209 11.40 -2.82 -19.61
N ARG A 210 10.77 -2.12 -18.64
CA ARG A 210 10.79 -0.67 -18.54
C ARG A 210 11.25 -0.24 -17.16
N ASP A 211 12.00 0.86 -17.13
CA ASP A 211 12.40 1.50 -15.89
C ASP A 211 11.17 2.10 -15.20
N THR A 212 11.16 2.04 -13.87
CA THR A 212 10.14 2.71 -13.08
C THR A 212 10.65 4.07 -12.62
N PHE A 213 9.73 4.99 -12.42
CA PHE A 213 9.98 6.28 -11.79
C PHE A 213 9.62 6.23 -10.31
N SER A 214 10.38 6.92 -9.47
CA SER A 214 10.11 7.04 -8.04
C SER A 214 10.03 8.50 -7.62
N TYR A 215 9.06 8.82 -6.78
CA TYR A 215 8.81 10.20 -6.34
C TYR A 215 8.60 10.28 -4.84
N ARG A 216 8.97 11.44 -4.31
CA ARG A 216 8.70 11.86 -2.94
C ARG A 216 7.54 12.84 -2.96
N ALA A 217 6.50 12.52 -2.21
CA ALA A 217 5.40 13.38 -1.82
C ALA A 217 5.19 13.19 -0.30
N ASP A 218 3.95 13.27 0.20
CA ASP A 218 3.62 12.85 1.58
C ASP A 218 3.98 11.38 1.85
N LYS A 219 4.03 10.58 0.78
CA LYS A 219 4.45 9.18 0.75
C LYS A 219 5.36 8.93 -0.46
N GLN A 220 5.98 7.75 -0.49
CA GLN A 220 6.81 7.32 -1.60
C GLN A 220 5.95 6.72 -2.71
N LEU A 221 6.01 7.29 -3.91
CA LEU A 221 5.27 6.84 -5.08
C LEU A 221 6.21 6.12 -6.06
N TRP A 222 5.67 5.14 -6.79
CA TRP A 222 6.35 4.43 -7.86
C TRP A 222 5.41 4.33 -9.07
N SER A 223 5.92 4.53 -10.27
CA SER A 223 5.12 4.53 -11.51
C SER A 223 5.94 3.99 -12.69
N ILE A 224 5.26 3.55 -13.75
CA ILE A 224 5.87 3.29 -15.06
C ILE A 224 5.79 4.51 -15.99
N THR A 225 5.04 5.54 -15.60
CA THR A 225 4.94 6.81 -16.32
C THR A 225 5.56 7.95 -15.52
N PRO A 226 6.16 8.94 -16.18
CA PRO A 226 6.74 10.11 -15.51
C PRO A 226 5.65 11.05 -14.96
N ASN A 227 6.04 11.91 -14.02
CA ASN A 227 5.20 13.02 -13.55
C ASN A 227 4.99 14.05 -14.67
N PHE A 228 3.93 14.85 -14.55
CA PHE A 228 3.65 15.94 -15.46
C PHE A 228 4.70 17.05 -15.35
N PRO A 229 5.17 17.62 -16.48
CA PRO A 229 6.04 18.79 -16.47
C PRO A 229 5.30 20.02 -15.92
N ASP A 230 6.06 21.01 -15.48
CA ASP A 230 5.51 22.23 -14.87
C ASP A 230 4.61 23.05 -15.81
N ASN A 231 4.84 22.95 -17.12
CA ASN A 231 4.00 23.59 -18.14
C ASN A 231 2.68 22.84 -18.41
N SER A 232 2.41 21.74 -17.72
CA SER A 232 1.18 20.96 -17.86
C SER A 232 0.04 21.50 -16.98
N LEU A 233 -1.04 21.94 -17.62
CA LEU A 233 -2.21 22.51 -16.99
C LEU A 233 -3.34 21.48 -16.87
N HIS A 234 -3.98 21.44 -15.70
CA HIS A 234 -5.18 20.64 -15.49
C HIS A 234 -6.39 21.16 -16.30
N GLY A 235 -6.51 22.49 -16.45
CA GLY A 235 -7.60 23.14 -17.17
C GLY A 235 -7.32 24.63 -17.40
N LEU A 236 -8.00 25.24 -18.38
CA LEU A 236 -7.74 26.61 -18.87
C LEU A 236 -7.98 27.73 -17.84
N HIS A 237 -8.79 27.48 -16.80
CA HIS A 237 -9.31 28.55 -15.92
C HIS A 237 -9.05 28.35 -14.43
N VAL A 238 -8.18 27.42 -14.06
CA VAL A 238 -7.95 27.10 -12.63
C VAL A 238 -6.65 27.75 -12.19
N LYS A 239 -6.73 28.78 -11.32
CA LYS A 239 -5.58 29.21 -10.51
C LYS A 239 -5.02 27.95 -9.87
N ASN A 240 -3.79 27.56 -10.22
CA ASN A 240 -3.23 26.30 -9.74
C ASN A 240 -3.31 26.28 -8.20
N PRO A 241 -4.15 25.43 -7.59
CA PRO A 241 -4.12 25.26 -6.15
C PRO A 241 -2.70 24.84 -5.78
N LYS A 242 -2.27 25.14 -4.55
CA LYS A 242 -0.96 24.72 -4.05
C LYS A 242 -0.85 23.21 -4.22
N LEU A 243 -0.10 22.77 -5.24
CA LEU A 243 0.09 21.37 -5.55
C LEU A 243 0.91 20.76 -4.42
N ILE A 244 0.63 19.50 -4.11
CA ILE A 244 1.56 18.70 -3.32
C ILE A 244 2.88 18.71 -4.07
N GLU A 245 3.96 19.04 -3.38
CA GLU A 245 5.29 19.01 -3.98
C GLU A 245 5.66 17.55 -4.25
N ILE A 246 5.89 17.23 -5.52
CA ILE A 246 6.27 15.89 -5.98
C ILE A 246 7.66 16.00 -6.57
N THR A 247 8.67 15.52 -5.85
CA THR A 247 10.05 15.56 -6.31
C THR A 247 10.50 14.18 -6.79
N PRO A 248 11.20 14.07 -7.93
CA PRO A 248 11.79 12.80 -8.35
C PRO A 248 12.82 12.32 -7.31
N ILE A 249 12.91 11.01 -7.14
CA ILE A 249 13.94 10.35 -6.34
C ILE A 249 14.82 9.56 -7.29
N GLU A 250 16.12 9.86 -7.29
CA GLU A 250 17.07 9.30 -8.26
C GLU A 250 18.35 8.80 -7.59
N GLY A 251 19.24 8.22 -8.39
CA GLY A 251 20.60 7.86 -7.96
C GLY A 251 20.67 6.91 -6.75
N PRO A 252 21.66 7.12 -5.85
CA PRO A 252 21.85 6.28 -4.66
C PRO A 252 20.64 6.26 -3.73
N GLU A 253 19.92 7.37 -3.64
CA GLU A 253 18.72 7.47 -2.81
C GLU A 253 17.65 6.50 -3.32
N ARG A 254 17.33 6.53 -4.62
CA ARG A 254 16.38 5.59 -5.23
C ARG A 254 16.80 4.14 -5.00
N THR A 255 18.08 3.83 -5.22
CA THR A 255 18.63 2.47 -5.02
C THR A 255 18.43 2.00 -3.57
N SER A 256 18.62 2.89 -2.59
CA SER A 256 18.42 2.57 -1.17
C SER A 256 16.97 2.16 -0.85
N LEU A 257 16.02 2.69 -1.62
CA LEU A 257 14.58 2.49 -1.42
C LEU A 257 14.02 1.30 -2.19
N LEU A 258 14.80 0.64 -3.04
CA LEU A 258 14.38 -0.58 -3.74
C LEU A 258 14.04 -1.68 -2.75
N PHE A 259 13.01 -2.46 -3.03
CA PHE A 259 12.52 -3.55 -2.17
C PHE A 259 13.64 -4.57 -1.92
N SER A 260 14.32 -5.00 -2.99
CA SER A 260 15.46 -5.92 -2.90
C SER A 260 16.59 -5.36 -2.04
N ASN A 261 16.93 -4.08 -2.19
CA ASN A 261 17.96 -3.43 -1.39
C ASN A 261 17.56 -3.38 0.09
N ARG A 262 16.31 -3.02 0.40
CA ARG A 262 15.79 -3.02 1.77
C ARG A 262 15.84 -4.41 2.40
N VAL A 263 15.48 -5.46 1.66
CA VAL A 263 15.47 -6.82 2.20
C VAL A 263 16.89 -7.39 2.37
N LEU A 264 17.79 -7.14 1.42
CA LEU A 264 19.12 -7.77 1.38
C LEU A 264 20.17 -7.00 2.17
N ASN A 265 20.13 -5.67 2.12
CA ASN A 265 21.20 -4.81 2.63
C ASN A 265 20.80 -4.06 3.90
N THR A 266 19.56 -4.22 4.36
CA THR A 266 19.08 -3.58 5.58
C THR A 266 18.33 -4.58 6.45
N ASN A 267 18.32 -4.35 7.77
CA ASN A 267 17.38 -5.01 8.68
C ASN A 267 16.01 -4.32 8.70
N GLY A 268 15.76 -3.41 7.75
CA GLY A 268 14.55 -2.63 7.64
C GLY A 268 13.36 -3.44 7.14
N MET A 269 12.17 -2.96 7.45
CA MET A 269 10.90 -3.52 6.98
C MET A 269 10.58 -2.94 5.58
N ALA A 270 10.46 -3.83 4.59
CA ALA A 270 10.23 -3.56 3.18
C ALA A 270 8.76 -3.30 2.77
N ILE A 271 7.79 -3.43 3.69
CA ILE A 271 6.33 -3.22 3.58
C ILE A 271 5.55 -4.50 3.20
N GLY A 272 4.30 -4.60 3.67
CA GLY A 272 3.34 -5.64 3.31
C GLY A 272 2.82 -6.48 4.49
N PRO A 273 1.89 -7.41 4.25
CA PRO A 273 1.32 -8.26 5.29
C PRO A 273 2.40 -9.09 6.00
N LEU A 274 3.49 -9.46 5.32
CA LEU A 274 4.64 -10.18 5.88
C LEU A 274 5.36 -9.47 7.03
N GLU A 275 5.19 -8.16 7.17
CA GLU A 275 5.93 -7.35 8.14
C GLU A 275 5.02 -6.52 9.06
N TYR A 276 3.80 -6.19 8.60
CA TYR A 276 2.82 -5.46 9.42
C TYR A 276 1.91 -6.39 10.25
N CYS A 277 1.62 -7.61 9.79
CA CYS A 277 0.82 -8.58 10.54
C CYS A 277 1.62 -9.40 11.56
N GLY A 278 2.94 -9.17 11.63
CA GLY A 278 3.90 -9.98 12.40
C GLY A 278 4.60 -9.27 13.54
N ASN A 279 3.99 -8.24 14.17
CA ASN A 279 4.56 -7.60 15.37
C ASN A 279 4.38 -8.48 16.62
N GLY A 280 4.78 -9.73 16.50
CA GLY A 280 4.84 -10.62 17.62
C GLY A 280 5.89 -10.11 18.60
N HIS A 281 5.58 -10.12 19.89
CA HIS A 281 6.51 -9.69 20.92
C HIS A 281 6.74 -10.81 21.93
N VAL A 282 8.01 -11.06 22.25
CA VAL A 282 8.37 -12.05 23.26
C VAL A 282 8.10 -11.45 24.64
N TYR A 283 7.29 -12.14 25.44
CA TYR A 283 7.10 -11.85 26.86
C TYR A 283 7.78 -12.93 27.71
N ARG A 284 8.05 -12.63 28.98
CA ARG A 284 8.66 -13.58 29.92
C ARG A 284 7.70 -13.90 31.06
N TYR A 285 7.42 -15.18 31.25
CA TYR A 285 6.66 -15.70 32.38
C TYR A 285 7.44 -15.57 33.70
N PRO A 286 6.74 -15.55 34.85
CA PRO A 286 7.37 -15.81 36.14
C PRO A 286 8.12 -17.16 36.07
N GLY A 287 9.44 -17.14 36.28
CA GLY A 287 10.30 -18.32 36.13
C GLY A 287 11.27 -18.25 34.95
N GLY A 288 11.12 -17.25 34.07
CA GLY A 288 12.09 -16.98 33.00
C GLY A 288 11.76 -17.63 31.66
N ALA A 289 10.77 -18.53 31.60
CA ALA A 289 10.22 -19.05 30.35
C ALA A 289 9.74 -17.91 29.46
N LYS A 290 9.92 -18.06 28.15
CA LYS A 290 9.53 -17.06 27.15
C LYS A 290 8.22 -17.51 26.51
N GLY A 291 7.27 -16.59 26.40
CA GLY A 291 6.08 -16.74 25.57
C GLY A 291 6.17 -15.75 24.40
N LEU A 292 5.46 -16.04 23.33
CA LEU A 292 5.42 -15.18 22.15
C LEU A 292 3.98 -14.74 21.91
N ALA A 293 3.80 -13.42 21.91
CA ALA A 293 2.59 -12.77 21.46
C ALA A 293 2.60 -12.67 19.95
N VAL A 294 1.48 -12.85 19.25
CA VAL A 294 1.41 -12.57 17.80
C VAL A 294 1.13 -11.08 17.53
N CYS A 295 0.43 -10.41 18.44
CA CYS A 295 0.19 -8.97 18.41
C CYS A 295 -0.03 -8.40 19.82
N VAL A 296 -0.13 -7.07 19.97
CA VAL A 296 -0.36 -6.42 21.28
C VAL A 296 -1.67 -6.87 21.96
N ALA A 297 -2.68 -7.17 21.15
CA ALA A 297 -4.02 -7.56 21.60
C ALA A 297 -4.29 -9.08 21.47
N ASP A 298 -3.25 -9.90 21.34
CA ASP A 298 -3.40 -11.34 21.15
C ASP A 298 -4.21 -11.96 22.31
N PRO A 299 -5.36 -12.60 22.02
CA PRO A 299 -6.27 -13.10 23.05
C PRO A 299 -5.69 -14.30 23.81
N ALA A 300 -4.71 -15.02 23.26
CA ALA A 300 -4.09 -16.19 23.88
C ALA A 300 -3.15 -15.85 25.06
N ILE A 301 -2.76 -14.58 25.20
CA ILE A 301 -1.82 -14.15 26.23
C ILE A 301 -2.58 -13.87 27.54
N ASN A 302 -1.96 -14.04 28.70
CA ASN A 302 -2.54 -13.50 29.93
C ASN A 302 -2.63 -11.94 29.85
N PRO A 303 -3.78 -11.31 30.14
CA PRO A 303 -3.95 -9.85 30.06
C PRO A 303 -2.88 -9.05 30.81
N PHE A 304 -2.34 -9.62 31.90
CA PHE A 304 -1.23 -9.04 32.65
C PHE A 304 -0.03 -8.69 31.77
N PHE A 305 0.36 -9.56 30.83
CA PHE A 305 1.51 -9.33 29.96
C PHE A 305 1.21 -8.29 28.88
N SER A 306 0.02 -8.30 28.29
CA SER A 306 -0.41 -7.28 27.31
C SER A 306 -0.44 -5.89 27.92
N VAL A 307 -1.03 -5.74 29.10
CA VAL A 307 -1.05 -4.48 29.87
C VAL A 307 0.37 -4.01 30.18
N ARG A 308 1.23 -4.92 30.63
CA ARG A 308 2.63 -4.59 30.94
C ARG A 308 3.43 -4.18 29.71
N HIS A 309 3.17 -4.79 28.55
CA HIS A 309 3.80 -4.43 27.30
C HIS A 309 3.39 -3.02 26.85
N ILE A 310 2.10 -2.68 26.92
CA ILE A 310 1.58 -1.32 26.65
C ILE A 310 2.26 -0.29 27.57
N GLN A 311 2.34 -0.58 28.87
CA GLN A 311 3.05 0.26 29.84
C GLN A 311 4.52 0.45 29.47
N ALA A 312 5.20 -0.61 29.03
CA ALA A 312 6.59 -0.55 28.62
C ALA A 312 6.78 0.33 27.37
N ILE A 313 5.91 0.21 26.37
CA ILE A 313 5.91 1.05 25.16
C ILE A 313 5.77 2.53 25.53
N GLU A 314 4.78 2.88 26.36
CA GLU A 314 4.54 4.28 26.75
C GLU A 314 5.70 4.87 27.59
N ARG A 315 6.31 4.04 28.45
CA ARG A 315 7.54 4.42 29.17
C ARG A 315 8.73 4.64 28.22
N CYS A 316 8.84 3.86 27.14
CA CYS A 316 9.88 4.05 26.13
C CYS A 316 9.67 5.35 25.34
N LYS A 317 8.43 5.60 24.88
CA LYS A 317 8.07 6.83 24.17
C LYS A 317 8.37 8.08 24.98
N SER A 318 8.12 8.04 26.29
CA SER A 318 8.37 9.15 27.21
C SER A 318 9.85 9.34 27.60
N ARG A 319 10.77 8.49 27.13
CA ARG A 319 12.19 8.48 27.55
C ARG A 319 12.38 8.39 29.08
N SER A 320 11.38 7.91 29.80
CA SER A 320 11.40 7.81 31.27
C SER A 320 12.15 6.56 31.78
N GLY A 321 12.61 5.71 30.85
CA GLY A 321 13.36 4.49 31.11
C GLY A 321 14.80 4.48 30.56
N THR A 322 15.35 5.62 30.14
CA THR A 322 16.72 5.68 29.63
C THR A 322 17.72 5.31 30.74
N LEU A 323 18.66 4.41 30.44
CA LEU A 323 19.76 4.03 31.34
C LEU A 323 20.45 5.28 31.91
N GLY A 324 20.60 5.34 33.23
CA GLY A 324 21.24 6.46 33.95
C GLY A 324 20.31 7.62 34.35
N LYS A 325 19.04 7.67 33.90
CA LYS A 325 18.10 8.72 34.33
C LYS A 325 17.11 8.20 35.39
N ARG A 326 16.88 9.02 36.43
CA ARG A 326 15.86 8.75 37.47
C ARG A 326 14.50 8.61 36.81
N LYS A 327 13.77 7.52 37.13
CA LYS A 327 12.39 7.30 36.63
C LYS A 327 11.53 8.49 37.02
N ARG A 328 11.05 9.25 36.04
CA ARG A 328 10.02 10.27 36.24
C ARG A 328 8.64 9.62 36.17
N ALA A 329 7.69 10.15 36.92
CA ALA A 329 6.29 9.77 36.78
C ALA A 329 5.80 10.10 35.36
N LEU A 330 4.88 9.29 34.84
CA LEU A 330 4.16 9.64 33.61
C LEU A 330 3.30 10.88 33.88
N ASP A 331 3.27 11.81 32.93
CA ASP A 331 2.34 12.93 32.95
C ASP A 331 0.87 12.44 32.87
N GLY A 332 -0.07 13.30 33.30
CA GLY A 332 -1.48 12.93 33.41
C GLY A 332 -2.10 12.52 32.07
N GLU A 333 -1.78 13.22 30.99
CA GLU A 333 -2.30 12.95 29.65
C GLU A 333 -1.83 11.60 29.10
N ARG A 334 -0.56 11.24 29.30
CA ARG A 334 -0.05 9.91 28.91
C ARG A 334 -0.59 8.81 29.80
N LYS A 335 -0.77 9.08 31.09
CA LYS A 335 -1.43 8.12 31.99
C LYS A 335 -2.85 7.82 31.50
N ALA A 336 -3.61 8.85 31.12
CA ALA A 336 -4.94 8.68 30.54
C ALA A 336 -4.92 7.86 29.25
N ARG A 337 -4.07 8.21 28.26
CA ARG A 337 -3.90 7.43 27.01
C ARG A 337 -3.51 5.97 27.26
N MET A 338 -2.64 5.75 28.25
CA MET A 338 -2.22 4.40 28.64
C MET A 338 -3.39 3.61 29.23
N GLU A 339 -4.20 4.19 30.12
CA GLU A 339 -5.39 3.53 30.67
C GLU A 339 -6.45 3.27 29.58
N GLU A 340 -6.69 4.22 28.68
CA GLU A 340 -7.59 4.05 27.53
C GLU A 340 -7.13 2.88 26.64
N THR A 341 -5.83 2.82 26.32
CA THR A 341 -5.29 1.73 25.50
C THR A 341 -5.42 0.37 26.20
N LYS A 342 -5.23 0.32 27.53
CA LYS A 342 -5.47 -0.92 28.30
C LYS A 342 -6.94 -1.33 28.26
N ALA A 343 -7.86 -0.39 28.49
CA ALA A 343 -9.29 -0.65 28.46
C ALA A 343 -9.70 -1.26 27.11
N ARG A 344 -9.30 -0.62 26.00
CA ARG A 344 -9.56 -1.11 24.65
C ARG A 344 -9.01 -2.52 24.40
N VAL A 345 -7.79 -2.82 24.87
CA VAL A 345 -7.19 -4.15 24.70
C VAL A 345 -7.94 -5.21 25.52
N LEU A 346 -8.40 -4.86 26.72
CA LEU A 346 -9.20 -5.75 27.56
C LEU A 346 -10.61 -5.97 26.97
N GLU A 347 -11.24 -4.93 26.42
CA GLU A 347 -12.57 -4.99 25.79
C GLU A 347 -12.57 -5.74 24.46
N SER A 348 -11.50 -5.63 23.68
CA SER A 348 -11.37 -6.30 22.37
C SER A 348 -11.24 -7.83 22.45
N ARG A 349 -11.18 -8.41 23.66
CA ARG A 349 -11.01 -9.85 23.82
C ARG A 349 -12.36 -10.58 23.73
N PRO A 350 -12.45 -11.63 22.90
CA PRO A 350 -13.59 -12.51 22.96
C PRO A 350 -13.66 -13.14 24.36
N VAL A 351 -14.86 -13.20 24.93
CA VAL A 351 -15.13 -13.94 26.17
C VAL A 351 -14.89 -15.41 25.86
N LEU A 352 -13.67 -15.88 26.09
CA LEU A 352 -13.36 -17.31 26.02
C LEU A 352 -13.98 -17.96 27.26
N THR A 353 -15.21 -18.45 27.09
CA THR A 353 -15.84 -19.35 28.05
C THR A 353 -15.04 -20.65 28.04
N ASN A 354 -14.44 -20.97 29.20
CA ASN A 354 -13.82 -22.24 29.56
C ASN A 354 -12.43 -22.52 28.94
N SER A 355 -11.38 -22.12 29.66
CA SER A 355 -10.13 -22.88 29.69
C SER A 355 -9.56 -22.89 31.11
N THR A 356 -9.06 -24.06 31.49
CA THR A 356 -8.70 -24.49 32.84
C THR A 356 -7.81 -23.52 33.59
N ALA A 357 -8.20 -23.20 34.82
CA ALA A 357 -7.47 -22.35 35.75
C ALA A 357 -6.09 -22.95 36.07
N HIS A 358 -5.03 -22.44 35.46
CA HIS A 358 -3.69 -22.63 35.97
C HIS A 358 -3.51 -21.77 37.22
N ASN A 359 -3.55 -22.43 38.38
CA ASN A 359 -3.22 -21.83 39.67
C ASN A 359 -1.83 -21.20 39.61
N SER A 360 -1.78 -19.88 39.81
CA SER A 360 -0.53 -19.12 39.88
C SER A 360 0.08 -19.28 41.27
N PRO A 361 1.34 -19.75 41.42
CA PRO A 361 1.97 -19.82 42.72
C PRO A 361 2.34 -18.43 43.25
N THR A 362 2.15 -18.24 44.55
CA THR A 362 2.55 -17.07 45.34
C THR A 362 4.05 -16.84 45.25
N LEU A 363 4.45 -15.65 44.76
CA LEU A 363 5.85 -15.32 44.46
C LEU A 363 6.63 -14.86 45.70
N ILE A 364 7.72 -15.56 45.99
CA ILE A 364 8.80 -15.12 46.90
C ILE A 364 9.55 -13.93 46.25
N LYS A 365 9.63 -12.81 46.97
CA LYS A 365 10.30 -11.58 46.53
C LYS A 365 11.84 -11.72 46.56
N LYS A 366 12.45 -12.15 45.46
CA LYS A 366 13.88 -11.88 45.20
C LYS A 366 14.05 -10.57 44.44
N ARG A 367 15.04 -9.76 44.83
CA ARG A 367 15.37 -8.45 44.24
C ARG A 367 15.81 -8.66 42.78
N ARG A 368 14.94 -8.30 41.82
CA ARG A 368 15.14 -8.50 40.38
C ARG A 368 15.64 -7.22 39.71
N VAL A 369 16.57 -7.38 38.76
CA VAL A 369 16.73 -6.44 37.64
C VAL A 369 15.39 -6.32 36.92
N SER A 370 14.91 -5.10 36.68
CA SER A 370 13.56 -4.86 36.17
C SER A 370 13.41 -5.49 34.79
N SER A 371 12.56 -6.52 34.65
CA SER A 371 12.24 -7.13 33.35
C SER A 371 11.58 -6.14 32.37
N ASP A 372 11.14 -4.97 32.84
CA ASP A 372 10.70 -3.85 31.99
C ASP A 372 11.86 -3.26 31.18
N GLN A 373 13.12 -3.35 31.66
CA GLN A 373 14.29 -2.87 30.93
C GLN A 373 14.61 -3.74 29.70
N SER A 374 14.35 -5.05 29.76
CA SER A 374 14.59 -5.96 28.63
C SER A 374 13.57 -5.75 27.51
N ILE A 375 12.30 -5.48 27.86
CA ILE A 375 11.25 -5.11 26.91
C ILE A 375 11.59 -3.73 26.29
N ALA A 376 12.03 -2.79 27.13
CA ALA A 376 12.44 -1.47 26.68
C ALA A 376 13.63 -1.50 25.71
N PHE A 377 14.58 -2.43 25.87
CA PHE A 377 15.72 -2.57 24.97
C PHE A 377 15.27 -2.91 23.54
N ILE A 378 14.42 -3.95 23.39
CA ILE A 378 13.90 -4.39 22.08
C ILE A 378 13.04 -3.32 21.41
N THR A 379 12.15 -2.67 22.17
CA THR A 379 11.31 -1.58 21.64
C THR A 379 12.11 -0.31 21.35
N SER A 380 13.15 -0.02 22.14
CA SER A 380 14.03 1.13 21.91
C SER A 380 14.84 0.98 20.63
N THR A 381 15.36 -0.21 20.31
CA THR A 381 16.08 -0.47 19.05
C THR A 381 15.18 -0.18 17.84
N ILE A 382 13.92 -0.61 17.88
CA ILE A 382 12.91 -0.36 16.83
C ILE A 382 12.52 1.13 16.72
N LEU A 383 12.47 1.85 17.84
CA LEU A 383 12.11 3.27 17.87
C LEU A 383 13.29 4.23 17.59
N THR A 384 14.53 3.81 17.89
CA THR A 384 15.74 4.56 17.53
C THR A 384 16.06 4.46 16.05
N ASP A 385 15.76 3.33 15.40
CA ASP A 385 15.90 3.19 13.93
C ASP A 385 14.93 4.10 13.15
N LYS A 386 13.76 4.41 13.74
CA LYS A 386 12.82 5.41 13.21
C LYS A 386 13.27 6.86 13.41
N ARG A 387 14.33 7.11 14.19
CA ARG A 387 14.87 8.46 14.48
C ARG A 387 16.23 8.71 13.84
N SER A 388 17.08 7.69 13.68
CA SER A 388 18.32 7.79 12.88
C SER A 388 18.03 8.13 11.41
N SER A 389 16.87 7.69 10.89
CA SER A 389 16.33 8.07 9.58
C SER A 389 15.73 9.49 9.49
N ARG A 390 15.65 10.23 10.61
CA ARG A 390 15.11 11.62 10.66
C ARG A 390 16.15 12.70 11.00
N HIS A 391 17.43 12.34 11.20
CA HIS A 391 18.46 13.27 11.67
C HIS A 391 19.78 13.23 10.87
N ARG A 392 19.76 12.79 9.61
CA ARG A 392 20.89 12.94 8.68
C ARG A 392 20.53 13.73 7.42
N SER A 393 19.80 14.83 7.61
CA SER A 393 19.51 15.81 6.56
C SER A 393 19.53 17.22 7.16
N SER A 394 20.66 17.55 7.76
CA SER A 394 21.07 18.90 8.18
C SER A 394 22.59 18.87 8.26
N ASP A 395 23.22 18.82 7.10
CA ASP A 395 24.52 19.39 6.74
C ASP A 395 24.70 19.23 5.23
#